data_AF-A0A7X6PW95-F1
#
_entry.id   AF-A0A7X6PW95-F1
#
_cell.length_a   1.000
_cell.length_b   1.000
_cell.length_c   1.000
_cell.angle_alpha   90.00
_cell.angle_beta   90.00
_cell.angle_gamma   90.00
#
_symmetry.space_group_name_H-M   'P 1'
#
loop_
_entity.id
_entity.type
_entity.pdbx_description
1 polymer ?
#
loop_
_entity_poly.entity_id
_entity_poly.type
_entity_poly.pdbx_seq_one_letter_code
_entity_poly.pdbx_strand_id
1 'polypeptide(L)'
;FLSYRDPNIIDTVKAFDDTADFIKMLDINQAELEKSIIGTIGNMDSYLLPDAKGYISMLRHLSGETDEERQRIRDEILGTEKDDFRAFSEFLGIVRDKGIVKVAGSDAAIAEVMIERPDWLEVVKAF
;
A
#
# COMPACT_ATOMS: atom_id res chain seq x y z
N PHE A 1 1.14 -0.43 4.41
CA PHE A 1 1.05 -1.90 4.59
C PHE A 1 0.05 -2.23 5.69
N LEU A 2 -0.53 -3.43 5.66
CA LEU A 2 -1.45 -3.95 6.68
C LEU A 2 -1.45 -5.49 6.59
N SER A 3 -1.50 -6.17 7.73
CA SER A 3 -1.87 -7.59 7.81
C SER A 3 -3.14 -7.75 8.65
N TYR A 4 -3.87 -8.85 8.45
CA TYR A 4 -5.15 -9.09 9.12
C TYR A 4 -5.21 -10.51 9.70
N ARG A 5 -5.55 -10.61 10.99
CA ARG A 5 -5.55 -11.88 11.76
C ARG A 5 -4.20 -12.59 11.69
N ASP A 6 -3.14 -11.80 11.76
CA ASP A 6 -1.77 -12.25 11.64
C ASP A 6 -1.22 -12.66 13.01
N PRO A 7 -0.70 -13.88 13.16
CA PRO A 7 -0.05 -14.28 14.40
C PRO A 7 1.35 -13.68 14.59
N ASN A 8 1.96 -13.13 13.53
CA ASN A 8 3.33 -12.63 13.55
C ASN A 8 3.36 -11.10 13.52
N ILE A 9 4.26 -10.50 14.30
CA ILE A 9 4.43 -9.04 14.33
C ILE A 9 5.78 -8.66 13.69
N ILE A 10 6.89 -9.15 14.24
CA ILE A 10 8.23 -8.79 13.75
C ILE A 10 8.45 -9.22 12.30
N ASP A 11 8.14 -10.48 11.99
CA ASP A 11 8.34 -11.02 10.65
C ASP A 11 7.48 -10.32 9.60
N THR A 12 6.27 -9.90 9.99
CA THR A 12 5.36 -9.16 9.10
C THR A 12 5.87 -7.76 8.82
N VAL A 13 6.34 -7.04 9.84
CA VAL A 13 6.96 -5.72 9.65
C VAL A 13 8.23 -5.86 8.81
N LYS A 14 9.03 -6.89 9.06
CA LYS A 14 10.21 -7.18 8.24
C LYS A 14 9.85 -7.44 6.78
N ALA A 15 8.78 -8.21 6.51
CA ALA A 15 8.33 -8.43 5.13
C ALA A 15 7.87 -7.13 4.45
N PHE A 16 7.26 -6.20 5.19
CA PHE A 16 6.93 -4.87 4.68
C PHE A 16 8.19 -4.05 4.35
N ASP A 17 9.18 -4.08 5.25
CA ASP A 17 10.46 -3.39 5.10
C ASP A 17 11.27 -3.92 3.91
N ASP A 18 11.29 -5.24 3.75
CA ASP A 18 12.00 -5.96 2.67
C ASP A 18 11.34 -5.74 1.29
N THR A 19 10.13 -5.17 1.23
CA THR A 19 9.43 -4.88 -0.03
C THR A 19 10.23 -3.89 -0.90
N ALA A 20 10.96 -2.94 -0.28
CA ALA A 20 11.81 -2.01 -1.01
C ALA A 20 12.89 -2.75 -1.82
N ASP A 21 13.60 -3.67 -1.17
CA ASP A 21 14.67 -4.44 -1.82
C ASP A 21 14.12 -5.42 -2.86
N PHE A 22 12.96 -6.03 -2.58
CA PHE A 22 12.27 -6.89 -3.54
C PHE A 22 11.93 -6.14 -4.83
N ILE A 23 11.29 -4.97 -4.73
CA ILE A 23 10.89 -4.19 -5.91
C ILE A 23 12.12 -3.65 -6.66
N LYS A 24 13.17 -3.23 -5.94
CA LYS A 24 14.42 -2.76 -6.55
C LYS A 24 15.07 -3.83 -7.45
N MET A 25 14.99 -5.09 -7.03
CA MET A 25 15.56 -6.23 -7.75
C MET A 25 14.59 -6.90 -8.74
N LEU A 26 13.35 -6.40 -8.83
CA LEU A 26 12.31 -7.00 -9.65
C LEU A 26 12.66 -6.89 -11.15
N ASP A 27 12.81 -8.03 -11.82
CA ASP A 27 12.81 -8.11 -13.28
C ASP A 27 11.40 -8.44 -13.78
N ILE A 28 10.57 -7.42 -13.91
CA ILE A 28 9.22 -7.57 -14.44
C ILE A 28 9.29 -7.71 -15.96
N ASN A 29 8.72 -8.79 -16.49
CA ASN A 29 8.58 -8.95 -17.93
C ASN A 29 7.40 -8.13 -18.47
N GLN A 30 7.36 -7.92 -19.78
CA GLN A 30 6.35 -7.08 -20.42
C GLN A 30 4.92 -7.57 -20.16
N ALA A 31 4.68 -8.88 -20.19
CA ALA A 31 3.35 -9.45 -19.97
C ALA A 31 2.84 -9.23 -18.54
N GLU A 32 3.71 -9.34 -17.52
CA GLU A 32 3.35 -9.06 -16.13
C GLU A 32 3.15 -7.57 -15.87
N LEU A 33 3.91 -6.70 -16.54
CA LEU A 33 3.69 -5.25 -16.51
C LEU A 33 2.32 -4.91 -17.08
N GLU A 34 1.99 -5.41 -18.27
CA GLU A 34 0.69 -5.18 -18.91
C GLU A 34 -0.47 -5.71 -18.06
N LYS A 35 -0.35 -6.90 -17.47
CA LYS A 35 -1.36 -7.43 -16.55
C LYS A 35 -1.58 -6.53 -15.34
N SER A 36 -0.49 -5.99 -14.78
CA SER A 36 -0.55 -5.09 -13.62
C SER A 36 -1.26 -3.77 -13.97
N ILE A 37 -0.96 -3.21 -15.15
CA ILE A 37 -1.65 -2.03 -15.70
C ILE A 37 -3.13 -2.33 -15.93
N ILE A 38 -3.46 -3.43 -16.61
CA ILE A 38 -4.85 -3.84 -16.88
C ILE A 38 -5.63 -4.04 -15.58
N GLY A 39 -5.05 -4.69 -14.57
CA GLY A 39 -5.69 -4.87 -13.27
C GLY A 39 -5.99 -3.54 -12.58
N THR A 40 -5.06 -2.58 -12.66
CA THR A 40 -5.24 -1.23 -12.09
C THR A 40 -6.34 -0.45 -12.81
N ILE A 41 -6.33 -0.46 -14.15
CA ILE A 41 -7.40 0.16 -14.96
C ILE A 41 -8.76 -0.51 -14.70
N GLY A 42 -8.79 -1.84 -14.60
CA GLY A 42 -10.00 -2.59 -14.29
C GLY A 42 -10.61 -2.21 -12.94
N ASN A 43 -9.77 -2.00 -11.92
CA ASN A 43 -10.23 -1.49 -10.62
C ASN A 43 -10.79 -0.06 -10.74
N MET A 44 -10.09 0.83 -11.44
CA MET A 44 -10.51 2.21 -11.65
C MET A 44 -11.84 2.31 -12.43
N ASP A 45 -12.02 1.46 -13.43
CA ASP A 45 -13.18 1.43 -14.32
C ASP A 45 -14.23 0.39 -13.89
N SER A 46 -14.22 0.01 -12.61
CA SER A 46 -15.18 -0.93 -12.04
C SER A 46 -16.62 -0.51 -12.37
N TYR A 47 -17.46 -1.50 -12.68
CA TYR A 47 -18.86 -1.24 -12.98
C TYR A 47 -19.57 -0.65 -11.76
N LEU A 48 -20.39 0.38 -12.01
CA LEU A 48 -21.16 1.09 -10.99
C LEU A 48 -22.62 1.19 -11.39
N LEU A 49 -23.51 0.93 -10.43
CA LEU A 49 -24.93 1.26 -10.53
C LEU A 49 -25.13 2.79 -10.49
N PRO A 50 -26.31 3.31 -10.94
CA PRO A 50 -26.54 4.75 -11.03
C PRO A 50 -26.36 5.51 -9.72
N ASP A 51 -26.78 4.94 -8.60
CA ASP A 51 -26.63 5.50 -7.26
C ASP A 51 -25.15 5.60 -6.85
N ALA A 52 -24.36 4.55 -7.09
CA ALA A 52 -22.93 4.55 -6.83
C ALA A 52 -22.18 5.58 -7.69
N LYS A 53 -22.59 5.76 -8.96
CA LYS A 53 -22.05 6.81 -9.84
C LYS A 53 -22.33 8.20 -9.28
N GLY A 54 -23.55 8.45 -8.81
CA GLY A 54 -23.93 9.71 -8.18
C GLY A 54 -23.13 9.99 -6.91
N TYR A 55 -22.97 8.97 -6.06
CA TYR A 55 -22.20 9.07 -4.82
C TYR A 55 -20.73 9.38 -5.06
N ILE A 56 -20.08 8.67 -5.99
CA ILE A 56 -18.68 8.94 -6.36
C ILE A 56 -18.52 10.33 -6.97
N SER A 57 -19.45 10.77 -7.83
CA SER A 57 -19.46 12.13 -8.38
C SER A 57 -19.51 13.20 -7.27
N MET A 58 -20.37 12.99 -6.27
CA MET A 58 -20.45 13.88 -5.11
C MET A 58 -19.14 13.89 -4.31
N LEU A 59 -18.55 12.72 -4.03
CA LEU A 59 -17.27 12.66 -3.31
C LEU A 59 -16.16 13.41 -4.04
N ARG A 60 -16.05 13.23 -5.36
CA ARG A 60 -15.09 13.96 -6.21
C ARG A 60 -15.28 15.47 -6.13
N HIS A 61 -16.53 15.91 -6.22
CA HIS A 61 -16.84 17.33 -6.11
C HIS A 61 -16.43 17.90 -4.75
N LEU A 62 -16.73 17.18 -3.66
CA LEU A 62 -16.42 17.60 -2.30
C LEU A 62 -14.91 17.56 -1.97
N SER A 63 -14.16 16.61 -2.56
CA SER A 63 -12.70 16.52 -2.41
C SER A 63 -11.94 17.43 -3.36
N GLY A 64 -12.61 18.05 -4.34
CA GLY A 64 -11.98 18.87 -5.37
C GLY A 64 -11.25 18.07 -6.45
N GLU A 65 -11.54 16.77 -6.59
CA GLU A 65 -10.97 15.91 -7.63
C GLU A 65 -11.52 16.31 -9.01
N THR A 66 -10.63 16.78 -9.89
CA THR A 66 -10.99 17.26 -11.23
C THR A 66 -10.94 16.15 -12.29
N ASP A 67 -11.68 16.32 -13.39
CA ASP A 67 -11.61 15.37 -14.50
C ASP A 67 -10.24 15.38 -15.19
N GLU A 68 -9.56 16.53 -15.20
CA GLU A 68 -8.20 16.67 -15.72
C GLU A 68 -7.18 15.87 -14.89
N GLU A 69 -7.25 15.95 -13.55
CA GLU A 69 -6.38 15.15 -12.66
C GLU A 69 -6.64 13.65 -12.82
N ARG A 70 -7.92 13.26 -12.94
CA ARG A 70 -8.30 11.86 -13.16
C ARG A 70 -7.77 11.33 -14.48
N GLN A 71 -7.85 12.13 -15.55
CA GLN A 71 -7.32 11.75 -16.84
C GLN A 71 -5.80 11.66 -16.80
N ARG A 72 -5.11 12.60 -16.14
CA ARG A 72 -3.65 12.54 -15.93
C ARG A 72 -3.24 11.24 -15.22
N ILE A 73 -3.91 10.89 -14.13
CA ILE A 73 -3.63 9.66 -13.37
C ILE A 73 -3.84 8.42 -14.25
N ARG A 74 -4.91 8.39 -15.06
CA ARG A 74 -5.13 7.29 -16.02
C ARG A 74 -3.98 7.17 -17.02
N ASP A 75 -3.54 8.28 -17.58
CA ASP A 75 -2.45 8.30 -18.56
C ASP A 75 -1.11 7.87 -17.92
N GLU A 76 -0.84 8.28 -16.67
CA GLU A 76 0.31 7.83 -15.88
C GLU A 76 0.28 6.31 -15.60
N ILE A 77 -0.90 5.74 -15.27
CA ILE A 77 -1.07 4.29 -15.10
C ILE A 77 -0.80 3.55 -16.41
N LEU A 78 -1.36 4.03 -17.54
CA LEU A 78 -1.17 3.41 -18.84
C LEU A 78 0.27 3.55 -19.36
N GLY A 79 0.96 4.61 -18.95
CA GLY A 79 2.34 4.89 -19.31
C GLY A 79 3.39 4.32 -18.36
N THR A 80 2.99 3.50 -17.38
CA THR A 80 3.95 2.92 -16.41
C THR A 80 4.99 2.04 -17.09
N GLU A 81 6.26 2.30 -16.81
CA GLU A 81 7.40 1.56 -17.32
C GLU A 81 8.11 0.77 -16.21
N LYS A 82 9.07 -0.08 -16.59
CA LYS A 82 9.84 -0.88 -15.63
C LYS A 82 10.63 -0.03 -14.64
N ASP A 83 11.14 1.11 -15.08
CA ASP A 83 11.96 1.98 -14.24
C ASP A 83 11.12 2.68 -13.16
N ASP A 84 9.80 2.82 -13.33
CA ASP A 84 8.91 3.36 -12.30
C ASP A 84 8.84 2.46 -11.06
N PHE A 85 8.93 1.14 -11.23
CA PHE A 85 9.02 0.20 -10.10
C PHE A 85 10.30 0.46 -9.30
N ARG A 86 11.43 0.64 -9.98
CA ARG A 86 12.70 0.95 -9.33
C ARG A 86 12.65 2.30 -8.63
N ALA A 87 12.09 3.33 -9.25
CA ALA A 87 11.89 4.63 -8.62
C ALA A 87 11.00 4.52 -7.37
N PHE A 88 9.93 3.72 -7.44
CA PHE A 88 9.04 3.51 -6.30
C PHE A 88 9.72 2.76 -5.13
N SER A 89 10.73 1.92 -5.41
CA SER A 89 11.52 1.26 -4.36
C SER A 89 12.23 2.26 -3.43
N GLU A 90 12.63 3.43 -3.94
CA GLU A 90 13.24 4.48 -3.12
C GLU A 90 12.25 5.06 -2.12
N PHE A 91 11.00 5.27 -2.55
CA PHE A 91 9.92 5.70 -1.66
C PHE A 91 9.63 4.64 -0.59
N LEU A 92 9.59 3.36 -0.95
CA LEU A 92 9.43 2.28 0.02
C LEU A 92 10.59 2.21 1.03
N GLY A 93 11.81 2.53 0.60
CA GLY A 93 12.96 2.66 1.50
C GLY A 93 12.74 3.75 2.57
N ILE A 94 12.12 4.88 2.20
CA ILE A 94 11.74 5.93 3.16
C ILE A 94 10.72 5.39 4.17
N VAL A 95 9.74 4.59 3.72
CA VAL A 95 8.73 3.99 4.59
C VAL A 95 9.35 3.00 5.56
N ARG A 96 10.30 2.16 5.14
CA ARG A 96 11.07 1.29 6.03
C ARG A 96 11.78 2.09 7.13
N ASP A 97 12.46 3.17 6.75
CA ASP A 97 13.36 3.88 7.67
C ASP A 97 12.60 4.86 8.61
N LYS A 98 11.46 5.40 8.17
CA LYS A 98 10.72 6.46 8.89
C LYS A 98 9.25 6.13 9.13
N GLY A 99 8.80 4.94 8.74
CA GLY A 99 7.43 4.51 8.89
C GLY A 99 7.00 4.40 10.34
N ILE A 100 5.73 4.67 10.59
CA ILE A 100 5.13 4.47 11.91
C ILE A 100 4.52 3.07 11.94
N VAL A 101 4.94 2.26 12.91
CA VAL A 101 4.39 0.94 13.15
C VAL A 101 3.29 1.04 14.22
N LYS A 102 2.09 0.54 13.88
CA LYS A 102 0.97 0.37 14.81
C LYS A 102 0.46 -1.05 14.72
N VAL A 103 0.32 -1.70 15.87
CA VAL A 103 -0.06 -3.11 15.98
C VAL A 103 -1.21 -3.23 16.98
N ALA A 104 -2.22 -4.03 16.62
CA ALA A 104 -3.26 -4.46 17.54
C ALA A 104 -3.16 -5.97 17.70
N GLY A 105 -2.88 -6.44 18.91
CA GLY A 105 -2.61 -7.85 19.20
C GLY A 105 -2.86 -8.19 20.66
N SER A 106 -2.69 -9.47 21.00
CA SER A 106 -2.83 -9.94 22.38
C SER A 106 -1.66 -9.48 23.24
N ASP A 107 -1.90 -9.43 24.55
CA ASP A 107 -0.86 -9.12 25.55
C ASP A 107 0.37 -10.03 25.42
N ALA A 108 0.14 -11.32 25.16
CA ALA A 108 1.21 -12.30 24.98
C ALA A 108 2.08 -11.97 23.76
N ALA A 109 1.45 -11.71 22.60
CA ALA A 109 2.18 -11.39 21.37
C ALA A 109 2.98 -10.08 21.49
N ILE A 110 2.39 -9.06 22.13
CA ILE A 110 3.09 -7.78 22.38
C ILE A 110 4.25 -7.98 23.35
N ALA A 111 4.08 -8.79 24.41
CA ALA A 111 5.15 -9.07 25.36
C ALA A 111 6.34 -9.77 24.70
N GLU A 112 6.11 -10.74 23.79
CA GLU A 112 7.17 -11.38 23.02
C GLU A 112 7.95 -10.38 22.18
N VAL A 113 7.26 -9.46 21.50
CA VAL A 113 7.89 -8.37 20.73
C VAL A 113 8.76 -7.48 21.61
N MET A 114 8.31 -7.13 22.82
CA MET A 114 9.07 -6.27 23.73
C MET A 114 10.31 -6.97 24.33
N ILE A 115 10.34 -8.31 24.35
CA ILE A 115 11.54 -9.08 24.72
C ILE A 115 12.57 -9.02 23.57
N GLU A 116 12.11 -9.22 22.32
CA GLU A 116 12.99 -9.24 21.16
C GLU A 116 13.49 -7.83 20.77
N ARG A 117 12.61 -6.82 20.85
CA ARG A 117 12.89 -5.41 20.55
C ARG A 117 12.44 -4.52 21.71
N PRO A 118 13.28 -4.38 22.75
CA PRO A 118 12.99 -3.50 23.89
C PRO A 118 12.72 -2.06 23.42
N ASP A 119 11.74 -1.40 24.04
CA ASP A 119 11.35 -0.01 23.80
C ASP A 119 10.90 0.35 22.37
N TRP A 120 10.68 -0.65 21.51
CA TRP A 120 10.28 -0.40 20.12
C TRP A 120 8.82 0.04 19.96
N LEU A 121 7.93 -0.49 20.81
CA LEU A 121 6.51 -0.14 20.79
C LEU A 121 6.08 0.55 22.09
N GLU A 122 5.28 1.60 21.95
CA GLU A 122 4.50 2.15 23.05
C GLU A 122 3.24 1.30 23.24
N VAL A 123 3.16 0.60 24.38
CA VAL A 123 2.03 -0.30 24.67
C VAL A 123 0.89 0.48 25.31
N VAL A 124 -0.24 0.54 24.61
CA VAL A 124 -1.50 1.11 25.11
C VAL A 124 -2.52 -0.01 25.26
N LYS A 125 -3.07 -0.17 26.46
CA LYS A 125 -4.15 -1.14 26.71
C LYS A 125 -5.46 -0.61 26.12
N ALA A 126 -5.98 -1.32 25.13
CA ALA A 126 -7.38 -1.20 24.75
C ALA A 126 -8.26 -1.97 25.75
N PHE A 127 -9.49 -1.51 25.92
CA PHE A 127 -10.46 -1.92 26.94
C PHE A 127 -10.62 -3.43 27.14
#